data_AF-A0A2D6XK26-F1
#
_entry.id   AF-A0A2D6XK26-F1
#
_cell.length_a   1.000
_cell.length_b   1.000
_cell.length_c   1.000
_cell.angle_alpha   90.00
_cell.angle_beta   90.00
_cell.angle_gamma   90.00
#
_symmetry.space_group_name_H-M   'P 1'
#
loop_
_entity.id
_entity.type
_entity.pdbx_description
1 polymer ?
#
loop_
_entity_poly.entity_id
_entity_poly.type
_entity_poly.pdbx_seq_one_letter_code
_entity_poly.pdbx_strand_id
1 'polypeptide(L)'
;MKSRKSASRGFCKDLSFSHKLRSERKSNEVFEIMLSALTLEEIIGLKLECASRLTNGKLYGFNLWSNIVNIIKEALYNATISVTSTNKEACRVLGINEKTFKSLKRKYKIREEYDIDLE
;
A
#
# COMPACT_ATOMS: atom_id res chain seq x y z
N MET A 1 -34.64 -14.48 -11.19
CA MET A 1 -33.34 -14.67 -11.86
C MET A 1 -32.23 -14.19 -10.93
N LYS A 2 -31.39 -15.09 -10.40
CA LYS A 2 -30.17 -14.70 -9.67
C LYS A 2 -29.21 -14.03 -10.66
N SER A 3 -28.79 -12.79 -10.38
CA SER A 3 -27.82 -12.11 -11.25
C SER A 3 -26.52 -12.92 -11.27
N ARG A 4 -25.98 -13.16 -12.47
CA ARG A 4 -24.64 -13.75 -12.62
C ARG A 4 -23.67 -12.85 -11.86
N LYS A 5 -23.09 -13.34 -10.76
CA LYS A 5 -21.91 -12.69 -10.17
C LYS A 5 -20.84 -12.74 -11.26
N SER A 6 -20.56 -11.61 -11.92
CA SER A 6 -19.48 -11.56 -12.88
C SER A 6 -18.19 -11.90 -12.12
N ALA A 7 -17.36 -12.76 -12.69
CA ALA A 7 -16.02 -13.12 -12.21
C ALA A 7 -15.02 -11.93 -12.24
N SER A 8 -15.53 -10.71 -12.11
CA SER A 8 -14.85 -9.44 -12.32
C SER A 8 -15.05 -8.46 -11.17
N ARG A 9 -15.68 -8.87 -10.06
CA ARG A 9 -15.70 -8.05 -8.84
C ARG A 9 -14.40 -8.29 -8.11
N GLY A 10 -13.44 -7.39 -8.25
CA GLY A 10 -12.23 -7.46 -7.46
C GLY A 10 -12.37 -6.74 -6.14
N PHE A 11 -11.22 -6.67 -5.48
CA PHE A 11 -11.11 -6.41 -4.06
C PHE A 11 -11.65 -5.04 -3.66
N CYS A 12 -12.73 -5.10 -2.89
CA CYS A 12 -13.24 -4.13 -1.92
C CYS A 12 -13.79 -2.79 -2.44
N LYS A 13 -15.09 -2.62 -2.24
CA LYS A 13 -15.82 -1.37 -2.48
C LYS A 13 -15.60 -0.30 -1.39
N ASP A 14 -14.85 -0.60 -0.32
CA ASP A 14 -14.83 0.22 0.91
C ASP A 14 -13.44 0.35 1.59
N LEU A 15 -12.33 0.00 0.92
CA LEU A 15 -10.98 0.03 1.50
C LEU A 15 -10.28 1.40 1.32
N SER A 16 -10.87 2.49 1.80
CA SER A 16 -10.16 3.76 1.87
C SER A 16 -8.97 3.65 2.82
N PHE A 17 -7.74 3.84 2.30
CA PHE A 17 -6.51 3.80 3.10
C PHE A 17 -6.54 4.85 4.23
N SER A 18 -7.09 6.03 3.93
CA SER A 18 -7.36 7.09 4.91
C SER A 18 -8.35 6.62 5.98
N HIS A 19 -9.48 6.01 5.59
CA HIS A 19 -10.46 5.50 6.56
C HIS A 19 -9.85 4.45 7.51
N LYS A 20 -9.03 3.53 6.99
CA LYS A 20 -8.30 2.54 7.79
C LYS A 20 -7.33 3.20 8.78
N LEU A 21 -6.53 4.15 8.33
CA LEU A 21 -5.57 4.82 9.22
C LEU A 21 -6.28 5.67 10.27
N ARG A 22 -7.40 6.32 9.92
CA ARG A 22 -8.24 7.07 10.86
C ARG A 22 -8.90 6.14 11.89
N SER A 23 -9.42 4.99 11.49
CA SER A 23 -10.02 4.01 12.41
C SER A 23 -8.99 3.39 13.37
N GLU A 24 -7.75 3.18 12.90
CA GLU A 24 -6.61 2.77 13.72
C GLU A 24 -6.00 3.92 14.57
N ARG A 25 -6.58 5.13 14.52
CA ARG A 25 -6.08 6.36 15.18
C ARG A 25 -4.65 6.75 14.81
N LYS A 26 -4.20 6.36 13.61
CA LYS A 26 -2.88 6.68 13.04
C LYS A 26 -2.89 7.92 12.16
N SER A 27 -4.07 8.41 11.80
CA SER A 27 -4.27 9.59 10.93
C SER A 27 -5.48 10.41 11.39
N ASN A 28 -5.56 11.64 10.93
CA ASN A 28 -6.73 12.52 11.00
C ASN A 28 -6.73 13.47 9.79
N GLU A 29 -7.82 14.22 9.62
CA GLU A 29 -7.98 15.12 8.48
C GLU A 29 -6.90 16.21 8.40
N VAL A 30 -6.56 16.84 9.53
CA VAL A 30 -5.51 17.87 9.58
C VAL A 30 -4.15 17.30 9.17
N PHE A 31 -3.82 16.10 9.67
CA PHE A 31 -2.60 15.39 9.31
C PHE A 31 -2.56 15.06 7.81
N GLU A 32 -3.67 14.62 7.22
CA GLU A 32 -3.72 14.29 5.78
C GLU A 32 -3.56 15.51 4.89
N ILE A 33 -4.09 16.67 5.30
CA ILE A 33 -3.86 17.95 4.61
C ILE A 33 -2.37 18.30 4.65
N MET A 34 -1.74 18.22 5.82
CA MET A 34 -0.30 18.47 5.95
C MET A 34 0.52 17.49 5.11
N LEU A 35 0.16 16.21 5.12
CA LEU A 35 0.81 15.16 4.35
C LEU A 35 0.71 15.43 2.84
N SER A 36 -0.42 15.93 2.36
CA SER A 36 -0.64 16.23 0.94
C SER A 36 0.24 17.37 0.41
N ALA A 37 0.73 18.24 1.29
CA ALA A 37 1.64 19.33 0.93
C ALA A 37 3.10 18.88 0.83
N LEU A 38 3.44 17.68 1.31
CA LEU A 38 4.81 17.16 1.31
C LEU A 38 5.07 16.28 0.08
N THR A 39 6.28 16.39 -0.45
CA THR A 39 6.80 15.45 -1.46
C THR A 39 7.09 14.08 -0.85
N LEU A 40 7.20 13.04 -1.69
CA LEU A 40 7.51 11.70 -1.22
C LEU A 40 8.92 11.64 -0.58
N GLU A 41 9.85 12.41 -1.13
CA GLU A 41 11.21 12.58 -0.63
C GLU A 41 11.21 13.17 0.79
N GLU A 42 10.45 14.24 1.02
CA GLU A 42 10.29 14.85 2.35
C GLU A 42 9.62 13.88 3.34
N ILE A 43 8.60 13.14 2.90
CA ILE A 43 7.93 12.13 3.75
C ILE A 43 8.91 11.03 4.17
N ILE A 44 9.73 10.53 3.25
CA ILE A 44 10.76 9.52 3.56
C ILE A 44 11.79 10.09 4.54
N GLY A 45 12.27 11.31 4.31
CA GLY A 45 13.21 11.99 5.18
C GLY A 45 12.68 12.15 6.61
N LEU A 46 11.47 12.71 6.75
CA LEU A 46 10.80 12.90 8.04
C LEU A 46 10.58 11.57 8.76
N LYS A 47 10.20 10.52 8.03
CA LYS A 47 10.00 9.19 8.60
C LYS A 47 11.29 8.61 9.18
N LEU A 48 12.40 8.75 8.46
CA LEU A 48 13.72 8.31 8.92
C LEU A 48 14.20 9.11 10.13
N GLU A 49 14.02 10.44 10.10
CA GLU A 49 14.36 11.29 11.24
C GLU A 49 13.60 10.86 12.49
N CYS A 50 12.28 10.68 12.40
CA CYS A 50 11.45 10.19 13.50
C CYS A 50 11.93 8.83 14.04
N ALA A 51 12.23 7.88 13.16
CA ALA A 51 12.73 6.56 13.55
C ALA A 51 14.11 6.65 14.23
N SER A 52 14.96 7.56 13.78
CA SER A 52 16.32 7.74 14.30
C SER A 52 16.37 8.33 15.72
N ARG A 53 15.27 8.93 16.20
CA ARG A 53 15.19 9.45 17.59
C ARG A 53 15.42 8.35 18.61
N LEU A 54 14.98 7.14 18.31
CA LEU A 54 15.19 5.96 19.16
C LEU A 54 16.64 5.46 19.16
N THR A 55 17.40 5.80 18.12
CA THR A 55 18.79 5.36 17.95
C THR A 55 19.80 6.50 18.11
N ASN A 56 19.36 7.65 18.59
CA ASN A 56 20.16 8.87 18.71
C ASN A 56 20.88 9.23 17.39
N GLY A 57 20.16 9.12 16.26
CA GLY A 57 20.68 9.42 14.92
C GLY A 57 21.49 8.29 14.27
N LYS A 58 21.70 7.15 14.94
CA LYS A 58 22.53 6.05 14.42
C LYS A 58 21.68 5.11 13.57
N LEU A 59 21.87 5.14 12.24
CA LEU A 59 21.16 4.31 11.25
C LEU A 59 22.08 3.36 10.46
N TYR A 60 23.29 3.12 10.95
CA TYR A 60 24.23 2.19 10.31
C TYR A 60 23.69 0.75 10.39
N GLY A 61 23.95 -0.05 9.35
CA GLY A 61 23.55 -1.46 9.32
C GLY A 61 22.13 -1.75 8.82
N PHE A 62 21.25 -0.75 8.64
CA PHE A 62 19.89 -0.96 8.11
C PHE A 62 19.82 -1.21 6.59
N ASN A 63 20.93 -0.97 5.86
CA ASN A 63 21.01 -1.14 4.41
C ASN A 63 19.83 -0.49 3.65
N LEU A 64 19.56 0.79 3.97
CA LEU A 64 18.38 1.51 3.47
C LEU A 64 18.32 1.53 1.94
N TRP A 65 19.46 1.71 1.28
CA TRP A 65 19.55 1.80 -0.18
C TRP A 65 19.05 0.54 -0.89
N SER A 66 19.45 -0.65 -0.45
CA SER A 66 18.98 -1.89 -1.08
C SER A 66 17.52 -2.20 -0.73
N ASN A 67 17.10 -1.81 0.47
CA ASN A 67 15.79 -2.17 1.01
C ASN A 67 14.68 -1.26 0.51
N ILE A 68 14.96 0.02 0.26
CA ILE A 68 13.94 1.02 -0.10
C ILE A 68 13.17 0.67 -1.37
N VAL A 69 13.85 0.08 -2.37
CA VAL A 69 13.19 -0.33 -3.63
C VAL A 69 12.10 -1.37 -3.37
N ASN A 70 12.34 -2.32 -2.47
CA ASN A 70 11.34 -3.33 -2.14
C ASN A 70 10.19 -2.74 -1.32
N ILE A 71 10.51 -1.86 -0.36
CA ILE A 71 9.52 -1.19 0.51
C ILE A 71 8.58 -0.32 -0.32
N ILE A 72 9.13 0.49 -1.25
CA ILE A 72 8.31 1.37 -2.10
C ILE A 72 7.45 0.55 -3.07
N LYS A 73 7.98 -0.54 -3.64
CA LYS A 73 7.18 -1.44 -4.48
C LYS A 73 6.01 -2.08 -3.72
N GLU A 74 6.23 -2.47 -2.47
CA GLU A 74 5.17 -2.99 -1.60
C GLU A 74 4.13 -1.91 -1.28
N ALA A 75 4.57 -0.70 -0.93
CA ALA A 75 3.70 0.43 -0.64
C ALA A 75 2.82 0.81 -1.85
N LEU A 76 3.41 0.89 -3.05
CA LEU A 76 2.69 1.15 -4.30
C LEU A 76 1.64 0.09 -4.61
N TYR A 77 2.00 -1.17 -4.44
CA TYR A 77 1.06 -2.28 -4.64
C TYR A 77 -0.12 -2.18 -3.66
N ASN A 78 0.13 -1.95 -2.38
CA ASN A 78 -0.91 -1.79 -1.36
C ASN A 78 -1.82 -0.59 -1.63
N ALA A 79 -1.24 0.56 -1.97
CA ALA A 79 -1.99 1.77 -2.30
C ALA A 79 -2.85 1.60 -3.55
N THR A 80 -2.34 0.88 -4.57
CA THR A 80 -3.11 0.62 -5.79
C THR A 80 -4.30 -0.28 -5.51
N ILE A 81 -4.12 -1.33 -4.71
CA ILE A 81 -5.24 -2.24 -4.37
C ILE A 81 -6.30 -1.53 -3.53
N SER A 82 -5.92 -0.58 -2.68
CA SER A 82 -6.92 0.17 -1.89
C SER A 82 -7.78 1.12 -2.71
N VAL A 83 -7.36 1.48 -3.93
CA VAL A 83 -8.12 2.44 -4.79
C VAL A 83 -8.71 1.79 -6.04
N THR A 84 -8.41 0.53 -6.33
CA THR A 84 -8.87 -0.16 -7.55
C THR A 84 -9.89 -1.24 -7.22
N SER A 85 -10.84 -1.48 -8.12
CA SER A 85 -11.92 -2.45 -7.94
C SER A 85 -11.59 -3.82 -8.54
N THR A 86 -10.54 -3.96 -9.35
CA THR A 86 -10.17 -5.25 -9.98
C THR A 86 -8.66 -5.46 -10.07
N ASN A 87 -8.21 -6.72 -10.02
CA ASN A 87 -6.80 -7.05 -10.26
C ASN A 87 -6.32 -6.56 -11.64
N LYS A 88 -7.19 -6.57 -12.66
CA LYS A 88 -6.88 -6.06 -14.00
C LYS A 88 -6.67 -4.55 -14.01
N GLU A 89 -7.50 -3.82 -13.28
CA GLU A 89 -7.34 -2.38 -13.09
C GLU A 89 -6.06 -2.06 -12.31
N ALA A 90 -5.79 -2.77 -11.22
CA ALA A 90 -4.56 -2.65 -10.46
C ALA A 90 -3.31 -2.91 -11.32
N CYS A 91 -3.34 -3.96 -12.16
CA CYS A 91 -2.27 -4.25 -13.11
C CYS A 91 -2.03 -3.11 -14.11
N ARG A 92 -3.10 -2.46 -14.61
CA ARG A 92 -3.00 -1.31 -15.52
C ARG A 92 -2.40 -0.10 -14.82
N VAL A 93 -2.84 0.21 -13.59
CA VAL A 93 -2.30 1.33 -12.79
C VAL A 93 -0.82 1.11 -12.49
N LEU A 94 -0.44 -0.11 -12.10
CA LEU A 94 0.95 -0.46 -11.81
C LEU A 94 1.81 -0.67 -13.06
N GLY A 95 1.22 -0.76 -14.25
CA GLY A 95 1.94 -1.03 -15.51
C GLY A 95 2.59 -2.42 -15.55
N ILE A 96 2.00 -3.43 -14.92
CA ILE A 96 2.55 -4.79 -14.84
C ILE A 96 1.57 -5.84 -15.35
N ASN A 97 2.08 -7.01 -15.74
CA ASN A 97 1.25 -8.14 -16.13
C ASN A 97 0.70 -8.92 -14.92
N GLU A 98 -0.33 -9.73 -15.15
CA GLU A 98 -0.99 -10.51 -14.09
C GLU A 98 -0.07 -11.53 -13.40
N LYS A 99 0.94 -12.08 -14.11
CA LYS A 99 1.91 -13.01 -13.51
C LYS A 99 2.78 -12.31 -12.47
N THR A 100 3.30 -11.13 -12.82
CA THR A 100 4.07 -10.27 -11.91
C THR A 100 3.20 -9.86 -10.73
N PHE A 101 1.96 -9.43 -10.97
CA PHE A 101 1.02 -9.06 -9.91
C PHE A 101 0.79 -10.20 -8.89
N LYS A 102 0.52 -11.43 -9.36
CA LYS A 102 0.38 -12.62 -8.51
C LYS A 102 1.68 -12.98 -7.77
N SER A 103 2.84 -12.74 -8.37
CA SER A 103 4.13 -12.93 -7.71
C SER A 103 4.35 -11.95 -6.57
N LEU A 104 4.04 -10.66 -6.80
CA LEU A 104 4.14 -9.61 -5.79
C LEU A 104 3.17 -9.84 -4.62
N LYS A 105 1.94 -10.30 -4.89
CA LYS A 105 0.98 -10.70 -3.84
C LYS A 105 1.60 -11.70 -2.86
N ARG A 106 2.20 -12.77 -3.40
CA ARG A 106 2.86 -13.83 -2.60
C ARG A 106 4.10 -13.32 -1.87
N LYS A 107 4.92 -12.50 -2.53
CA LYS A 107 6.17 -11.97 -1.97
C LYS A 107 5.94 -11.09 -0.75
N TYR A 108 4.94 -10.21 -0.81
CA TYR A 108 4.70 -9.21 0.24
C TYR A 108 3.73 -9.66 1.33
N LYS A 109 3.26 -10.92 1.30
CA LYS A 109 2.29 -11.47 2.27
C LYS A 109 1.10 -10.53 2.53
N ILE A 110 0.62 -9.89 1.47
CA ILE A 110 -0.40 -8.86 1.59
C ILE A 110 -1.69 -9.54 2.00
N ARG A 111 -2.16 -9.16 3.20
CA ARG A 111 -3.20 -9.74 4.05
C ARG A 111 -4.27 -10.56 3.32
N GLU A 112 -4.70 -11.64 3.97
CA GLU A 112 -5.93 -12.41 3.64
C GLU A 112 -7.20 -11.54 3.60
N GLU A 113 -7.18 -10.32 4.18
CA GLU A 113 -8.23 -9.28 4.00
C GLU A 113 -8.49 -8.92 2.51
N TYR A 114 -7.56 -9.24 1.61
CA TYR A 114 -7.65 -9.07 0.16
C TYR A 114 -7.70 -10.42 -0.59
N ASP A 115 -8.18 -11.47 0.07
CA ASP A 115 -8.43 -12.80 -0.51
C ASP A 115 -9.92 -13.17 -0.38
N ILE A 116 -10.76 -12.28 -0.88
CA ILE A 116 -12.14 -12.58 -1.26
C ILE A 116 -12.14 -13.34 -2.61
N ASP A 117 -12.33 -14.66 -2.50
CA ASP A 117 -12.77 -15.64 -3.50
C ASP A 117 -11.66 -16.40 -4.29
N LEU A 118 -11.07 -17.40 -3.63
CA LEU A 118 -10.81 -18.72 -4.23
C LEU A 118 -12.12 -19.55 -4.15
N GLU A 119 -13.02 -19.35 -5.11
CA GLU A 119 -14.03 -20.34 -5.54
C GLU A 119 -14.49 -20.04 -6.98
#